data_AF-A0A158J0L9-F1
#
_entry.id   AF-A0A158J0L9-F1
#
_cell.length_a   1.000
_cell.length_b   1.000
_cell.length_c   1.000
_cell.angle_alpha   90.00
_cell.angle_beta   90.00
_cell.angle_gamma   90.00
#
_symmetry.space_group_name_H-M   'P 1'
#
loop_
_entity.id
_entity.type
_entity.pdbx_description
1 polymer ?
#
loop_
_entity_poly.entity_id
_entity_poly.type
_entity_poly.pdbx_seq_one_letter_code
_entity_poly.pdbx_strand_id
1 'polypeptide(L)' 'MQEITREEARRSFESAEQAAEALVDAQFGFYDSSNPSCVSLYYKVFDNLLDERLKDWKLPELLAFINP' A
#
# COMPACT_ATOMS: atom_id res chain seq x y z
N MET A 1 22.04 6.31 -5.13
CA MET A 1 20.63 5.87 -5.00
C MET A 1 20.47 4.66 -5.90
N GLN A 2 19.97 3.55 -5.35
CA GLN A 2 19.82 2.29 -6.07
C GLN A 2 18.48 2.29 -6.82
N GLU A 3 18.46 1.72 -8.03
CA GLU A 3 17.22 1.44 -8.75
C GLU A 3 16.41 0.41 -7.97
N ILE A 4 15.13 0.71 -7.74
CA ILE A 4 14.23 -0.20 -7.02
C ILE A 4 13.76 -1.29 -7.97
N THR A 5 13.94 -2.54 -7.57
CA THR A 5 13.51 -3.67 -8.38
C THR A 5 12.00 -3.87 -8.28
N ARG A 6 11.40 -4.47 -9.31
CA ARG A 6 9.98 -4.84 -9.32
C ARG A 6 9.57 -5.68 -8.09
N GLU A 7 10.47 -6.54 -7.63
CA GLU A 7 10.24 -7.41 -6.48
C GLU A 7 10.24 -6.64 -5.16
N GLU A 8 11.11 -5.65 -5.00
CA GLU A 8 11.08 -4.74 -3.85
C GLU A 8 9.84 -3.86 -3.85
N ALA A 9 9.42 -3.40 -5.02
CA ALA A 9 8.16 -2.67 -5.17
C ALA A 9 6.98 -3.55 -4.76
N ARG A 10 6.87 -4.78 -5.30
CA ARG A 10 5.83 -5.74 -4.93
C ARG A 10 5.75 -5.98 -3.42
N ARG A 11 6.88 -6.26 -2.77
CA ARG A 11 6.94 -6.43 -1.31
C ARG A 11 6.49 -5.19 -0.55
N SER A 12 6.77 -4.01 -1.09
CA SER A 12 6.33 -2.75 -0.48
C SER A 12 4.82 -2.58 -0.57
N PHE A 13 4.18 -2.95 -1.69
CA PHE A 13 2.72 -2.96 -1.78
C PHE A 13 2.09 -3.99 -0.83
N GLU A 14 2.59 -5.22 -0.84
CA GLU A 14 2.09 -6.30 0.04
C GLU A 14 2.22 -5.96 1.53
N SER A 15 3.35 -5.35 1.92
CA SER A 15 3.53 -4.90 3.29
C SER A 15 2.56 -3.75 3.66
N ALA A 16 2.24 -2.86 2.73
CA ALA A 16 1.30 -1.77 2.98
C ALA A 16 -0.14 -2.29 3.10
N GLU A 17 -0.53 -3.25 2.26
CA GLU A 17 -1.82 -3.94 2.28
C GLU A 17 -2.03 -4.65 3.62
N GLN A 18 -1.08 -5.48 4.04
CA GLN A 18 -1.15 -6.19 5.33
C GLN A 18 -1.25 -5.24 6.53
N ALA A 19 -0.52 -4.12 6.49
CA ALA A 19 -0.57 -3.13 7.57
C ALA A 19 -1.91 -2.40 7.61
N ALA A 20 -2.49 -2.09 6.45
CA ALA A 20 -3.81 -1.47 6.35
C ALA A 20 -4.90 -2.42 6.86
N GLU A 21 -4.91 -3.69 6.43
CA GLU A 21 -5.86 -4.70 6.92
C GLU A 21 -5.75 -4.88 8.44
N ALA A 22 -4.54 -5.05 8.96
CA ALA A 22 -4.32 -5.24 10.40
C ALA A 22 -4.81 -4.04 11.23
N LEU A 23 -4.69 -2.81 10.71
CA LEU A 23 -5.19 -1.62 11.40
C LEU A 23 -6.72 -1.54 11.38
N VAL A 24 -7.35 -1.95 10.27
CA VAL A 24 -8.81 -2.02 10.17
C VAL A 24 -9.36 -3.11 11.09
N ASP A 25 -8.72 -4.28 11.13
CA ASP A 25 -9.03 -5.36 12.07
C ASP A 25 -8.90 -4.90 13.52
N ALA A 26 -7.84 -4.16 13.87
CA ALA A 26 -7.66 -3.63 15.21
C ALA A 26 -8.75 -2.62 15.61
N GLN A 27 -9.26 -1.83 14.65
CA GLN A 27 -10.25 -0.79 14.90
C GLN A 27 -11.71 -1.30 14.91
N PHE A 28 -12.03 -2.28 14.05
CA PHE A 28 -13.40 -2.75 13.81
C PHE A 28 -13.62 -4.23 14.18
N GLY A 29 -12.56 -4.94 14.58
CA GLY A 29 -12.57 -6.36 14.93
C GLY A 29 -12.42 -7.30 13.73
N PHE A 30 -12.68 -6.83 12.51
CA PHE A 30 -12.44 -7.52 11.25
C PHE A 30 -12.54 -6.55 10.06
N TYR A 31 -11.89 -6.89 8.95
CA TYR A 31 -11.98 -6.21 7.67
C TYR A 31 -13.21 -6.70 6.89
N ASP A 32 -14.05 -5.75 6.46
CA ASP A 32 -15.21 -6.01 5.58
C ASP A 32 -15.17 -5.05 4.40
N SER A 33 -14.94 -5.58 3.21
CA SER A 33 -14.90 -4.81 1.96
C SER A 33 -16.25 -4.22 1.56
N SER A 34 -17.35 -4.68 2.16
CA SER A 34 -18.69 -4.14 1.93
C SER A 34 -19.04 -3.00 2.88
N ASN A 35 -18.26 -2.83 3.96
CA ASN A 35 -18.45 -1.78 4.94
C ASN A 35 -17.67 -0.51 4.53
N PRO A 36 -18.35 0.61 4.23
CA PRO A 36 -17.69 1.85 3.79
C PRO A 36 -16.68 2.40 4.81
N SER A 37 -16.88 2.17 6.11
CA SER A 37 -15.96 2.62 7.15
C SER A 37 -14.67 1.80 7.17
N CYS A 38 -14.76 0.47 7.00
CA CYS A 38 -13.59 -0.39 6.89
C CYS A 38 -12.77 -0.05 5.64
N VAL A 39 -13.45 0.10 4.50
CA VAL A 39 -12.82 0.48 3.23
C VAL A 39 -12.18 1.88 3.30
N SER A 40 -12.87 2.85 3.90
CA SER A 40 -12.33 4.20 4.05
C SER A 40 -11.08 4.24 4.93
N LEU A 41 -11.06 3.50 6.05
CA LEU A 41 -9.87 3.41 6.89
C LEU A 41 -8.75 2.66 6.19
N TYR A 42 -9.06 1.55 5.51
CA TYR A 42 -8.10 0.76 4.73
C TYR A 42 -7.33 1.66 3.75
N TYR A 43 -8.05 2.35 2.86
CA TYR A 43 -7.42 3.22 1.84
C TYR A 43 -6.65 4.37 2.48
N LYS A 44 -7.19 4.99 3.53
CA LYS A 44 -6.46 6.05 4.24
C LYS A 44 -5.12 5.57 4.77
N VAL A 45 -5.03 4.35 5.30
CA VAL A 45 -3.78 3.81 5.84
C VAL A 45 -2.86 3.38 4.71
N PHE A 46 -3.40 2.63 3.75
CA PHE A 46 -2.67 2.13 2.59
C PHE A 46 -2.04 3.26 1.78
N ASP A 47 -2.80 4.28 1.43
CA ASP A 47 -2.34 5.43 0.63
C ASP A 47 -1.25 6.20 1.37
N ASN A 48 -1.39 6.42 2.68
CA ASN A 48 -0.35 7.10 3.48
C ASN A 48 0.95 6.29 3.53
N LEU A 49 0.86 4.96 3.69
CA LEU A 49 2.03 4.08 3.73
C LEU A 49 2.72 4.02 2.36
N LEU A 50 1.95 4.03 1.28
CA LEU A 50 2.48 4.12 -0.06
C LEU A 50 3.09 5.49 -0.32
N ASP A 51 2.42 6.60 -0.01
CA ASP A 51 2.95 7.95 -0.24
C ASP A 51 4.32 8.15 0.41
N GLU A 52 4.52 7.68 1.65
CA GLU A 52 5.84 7.76 2.29
C GLU A 52 6.90 6.94 1.54
N ARG A 53 6.54 5.76 1.01
CA ARG A 53 7.46 4.90 0.26
C ARG A 53 7.71 5.43 -1.16
N LEU A 54 6.68 6.00 -1.79
CA LEU A 54 6.67 6.53 -3.14
C LEU A 54 7.46 7.83 -3.26
N LYS A 55 7.60 8.61 -2.18
CA LYS A 55 8.50 9.79 -2.15
C LYS A 55 9.94 9.44 -2.50
N ASP A 56 10.37 8.22 -2.18
CA ASP A 56 11.72 7.74 -2.48
C ASP A 56 11.83 7.16 -3.90
N TRP A 57 10.70 6.92 -4.58
CA TRP A 57 10.64 6.28 -5.89
C TRP A 57 10.53 7.34 -6.99
N LYS A 58 11.24 7.15 -8.09
CA LYS A 58 11.15 8.00 -9.29
C LYS A 58 10.06 7.48 -10.23
N LEU A 59 9.45 8.40 -10.98
CA LEU A 59 8.42 8.09 -11.99
C LEU A 59 8.75 6.92 -12.94
N PRO A 60 10.01 6.72 -13.41
CA PRO A 60 10.35 5.56 -14.26
C PRO A 60 10.21 4.21 -13.54
N GLU A 61 10.52 4.15 -12.24
CA GLU A 61 10.43 2.93 -11.42
C GLU A 61 8.95 2.57 -11.18
N LEU A 62 8.10 3.59 -11.01
CA LEU A 62 6.65 3.44 -10.95
C LEU A 62 6.06 2.94 -12.28
N LEU A 63 6.55 3.44 -13.40
CA LEU A 63 6.07 3.04 -14.73
C LEU A 63 6.48 1.61 -15.09
N ALA A 64 7.66 1.16 -14.66
CA ALA A 64 8.10 -0.24 -14.83
C ALA A 64 7.21 -1.24 -14.06
N PHE A 65 6.48 -0.78 -13.05
CA PHE A 65 5.49 -1.59 -12.33
C PHE A 65 4.15 -1.66 -13.06
N ILE A 66 3.69 -0.56 -13.66
CA ILE A 66 2.37 -0.44 -14.30
C ILE A 66 2.37 -1.01 -15.72
N ASN A 67 3.48 -0.90 -16.45
CA ASN A 67 3.57 -1.28 -17.86
C ASN A 67 4.58 -2.42 -18.06
N PRO A 68 4.13 -3.70 -18.07
CA PRO A 68 5.00 -4.87 -18.18
C PRO A 68 5.64 -5.05 -19.57
#